data_AF-A0A7K1P2X0-F1
#
_entry.id   AF-A0A7K1P2X0-F1
#
_cell.length_a   1.000
_cell.length_b   1.000
_cell.length_c   1.000
_cell.angle_alpha   90.00
_cell.angle_beta   90.00
_cell.angle_gamma   90.00
#
_symmetry.space_group_name_H-M   'P 1'
#
loop_
_entity.id
_entity.type
_entity.pdbx_description
1 polymer ?
#
loop_
_entity_poly.entity_id
_entity_poly.type
_entity_poly.pdbx_seq_one_letter_code
_entity_poly.pdbx_strand_id
1 'polypeptide(L)'
;MEFYQVYDPLGNIWLSALVALSPIALFFISLIVFKLKGYSAGFLSLVLSIIIALFVYKMPAQMVSASFFYGFLYGLWPIAWIVIAAIFLYNLSVKSGYFEILKESILTLTPDHRILVILIGFCFGSFLEGAI
;
A
#
# COMPACT_ATOMS: atom_id res chain seq x y z
N MET A 1 -17.14 10.72 -22.55
CA MET A 1 -16.07 10.11 -23.37
C MET A 1 -15.74 8.78 -22.73
N GLU A 2 -15.92 7.69 -23.45
CA GLU A 2 -15.46 6.37 -23.02
C GLU A 2 -14.05 6.14 -23.56
N PHE A 3 -13.13 5.75 -22.69
CA PHE A 3 -11.79 5.33 -23.07
C PHE A 3 -11.75 3.81 -22.97
N TYR A 4 -11.47 3.15 -24.10
CA TYR A 4 -11.27 1.72 -24.16
C TYR A 4 -9.79 1.46 -23.89
N GLN A 5 -9.50 0.89 -22.71
CA GLN A 5 -8.14 0.55 -22.34
C GLN A 5 -7.61 -0.57 -23.23
N VAL A 6 -6.62 -0.23 -24.06
CA VAL A 6 -5.88 -1.22 -24.84
C VAL A 6 -4.80 -1.81 -23.93
N TYR A 7 -4.90 -3.11 -23.65
CA TYR A 7 -3.94 -3.82 -22.78
C TYR A 7 -2.56 -4.00 -23.44
N ASP A 8 -2.50 -3.91 -24.77
CA ASP A 8 -1.27 -4.01 -25.54
C ASP A 8 -0.99 -2.75 -26.38
N PRO A 9 -0.62 -1.62 -25.76
CA PRO A 9 -0.30 -0.38 -26.47
C PRO A 9 0.92 -0.48 -27.39
N LEU A 10 1.80 -1.49 -27.19
CA LEU A 10 3.06 -1.66 -27.93
C LEU A 10 3.01 -2.80 -28.97
N GLY A 11 1.88 -3.49 -29.12
CA GLY A 11 1.73 -4.66 -30.00
C GLY A 11 2.47 -5.91 -29.53
N ASN A 12 3.02 -5.89 -28.32
CA ASN A 12 3.53 -7.07 -27.62
C ASN A 12 3.20 -6.97 -26.13
N ILE A 13 2.41 -7.92 -25.64
CA ILE A 13 1.94 -7.99 -24.25
C ILE A 13 3.08 -7.99 -23.23
N TRP A 14 4.24 -8.57 -23.55
CA TRP A 14 5.40 -8.62 -22.66
C TRP A 14 6.06 -7.25 -22.47
N LEU A 15 6.18 -6.49 -23.55
CA LEU A 15 6.72 -5.12 -23.50
C LEU A 15 5.74 -4.20 -22.77
N SER A 16 4.45 -4.32 -23.08
CA SER A 16 3.38 -3.59 -22.41
C SER A 16 3.34 -3.89 -20.90
N ALA A 17 3.55 -5.15 -20.49
CA ALA A 17 3.65 -5.54 -19.09
C ALA A 17 4.88 -4.94 -18.38
N LEU A 18 6.05 -4.93 -19.03
CA LEU A 18 7.25 -4.30 -18.48
C LEU A 18 7.08 -2.80 -18.26
N VAL A 19 6.42 -2.11 -19.19
CA VAL A 19 6.11 -0.69 -19.05
C VAL A 19 5.11 -0.46 -17.92
N ALA A 20 4.05 -1.27 -17.82
CA ALA A 20 3.08 -1.20 -16.72
C ALA A 20 3.70 -1.46 -15.34
N LEU A 21 4.73 -2.32 -15.27
CA LEU A 21 5.47 -2.63 -14.04
C LEU A 21 6.39 -1.47 -13.61
N SER A 22 6.84 -0.64 -14.54
CA SER A 22 7.90 0.35 -14.30
C SER A 22 7.62 1.34 -13.14
N PRO A 23 6.40 1.87 -12.92
CA PRO A 23 6.15 2.77 -11.79
C PRO A 23 6.25 2.06 -10.44
N ILE A 24 5.80 0.80 -10.39
CA ILE A 24 5.86 -0.04 -9.18
C ILE A 24 7.32 -0.39 -8.87
N ALA A 25 8.08 -0.81 -9.89
CA ALA A 25 9.50 -1.10 -9.76
C ALA A 25 10.27 0.15 -9.27
N LEU A 26 10.01 1.32 -9.85
CA LEU A 26 10.62 2.58 -9.44
C LEU A 26 10.26 2.94 -7.99
N PHE A 27 9.02 2.72 -7.56
CA PHE A 27 8.59 2.96 -6.18
C PHE A 27 9.39 2.09 -5.20
N PHE A 28 9.51 0.79 -5.45
CA PHE A 28 10.28 -0.11 -4.59
C PHE A 28 11.79 0.19 -4.61
N ILE A 29 12.36 0.46 -5.78
CA ILE A 29 13.78 0.83 -5.89
C ILE A 29 14.05 2.14 -5.13
N SER A 30 13.13 3.11 -5.19
CA SER A 30 13.21 4.38 -4.46
C SER A 30 13.24 4.18 -2.94
N LEU A 31 12.49 3.20 -2.42
CA LEU A 31 12.44 2.89 -0.99
C LEU A 31 13.62 2.02 -0.54
N ILE A 32 13.94 0.97 -1.27
CA ILE A 32 14.92 -0.05 -0.85
C ILE A 32 16.35 0.43 -1.11
N VAL A 33 16.61 0.94 -2.33
CA VAL A 33 17.96 1.31 -2.78
C VAL A 33 18.27 2.75 -2.40
N PHE A 34 17.41 3.68 -2.80
CA PHE A 34 17.65 5.11 -2.56
C PHE A 34 17.23 5.58 -1.16
N LYS A 35 16.53 4.73 -0.38
CA LYS A 35 16.08 5.02 0.99
C LYS A 35 15.35 6.36 1.12
N LEU A 36 14.58 6.72 0.09
CA LEU A 36 13.79 7.95 0.09
C LEU A 36 12.61 7.83 1.05
N LYS A 37 12.14 8.98 1.53
CA LYS A 37 10.91 9.03 2.32
C LYS A 37 9.72 8.63 1.45
N GLY A 38 8.75 7.92 2.02
CA GLY A 38 7.59 7.38 1.30
C GLY A 38 6.85 8.38 0.43
N TYR A 39 6.68 9.62 0.91
CA TYR A 39 6.03 10.68 0.13
C TYR A 39 6.81 11.05 -1.14
N SER A 40 8.15 11.04 -1.08
CA SER A 40 9.02 11.40 -2.22
C SER A 40 9.05 10.27 -3.24
N ALA A 41 9.14 9.02 -2.78
CA ALA A 41 9.08 7.85 -3.65
C ALA A 41 7.71 7.76 -4.35
N GLY A 42 6.63 8.00 -3.61
CA GLY A 42 5.26 8.01 -4.15
C GLY A 42 5.05 9.11 -5.19
N PHE A 43 5.57 10.32 -4.95
CA PHE A 43 5.51 11.41 -5.92
C PHE A 43 6.25 11.07 -7.22
N LEU A 44 7.44 10.49 -7.12
CA LEU A 44 8.23 10.10 -8.30
C LEU A 44 7.52 9.03 -9.14
N SER A 45 6.96 7.99 -8.48
CA SER A 45 6.18 6.96 -9.18
C SER A 45 4.90 7.52 -9.79
N LEU A 46 4.27 8.51 -9.16
CA LEU A 46 3.07 9.17 -9.69
C LEU A 46 3.38 9.96 -10.96
N VAL A 47 4.47 10.73 -10.96
CA VAL A 47 4.92 11.47 -12.15
C VAL A 47 5.22 10.50 -13.29
N LEU A 48 5.91 9.40 -13.01
CA LEU A 48 6.20 8.38 -14.03
C LEU A 48 4.92 7.74 -14.58
N SER A 49 3.96 7.39 -13.71
CA SER A 49 2.66 6.84 -14.13
C SER A 49 1.88 7.79 -15.04
N ILE A 50 1.88 9.09 -14.75
CA ILE A 50 1.22 10.10 -15.59
C ILE A 50 1.87 10.18 -16.97
N ILE A 51 3.21 10.16 -17.03
CA ILE A 51 3.96 10.15 -18.31
C ILE A 51 3.56 8.93 -19.14
N ILE A 52 3.56 7.74 -18.53
CA ILE A 52 3.20 6.50 -19.23
C ILE A 52 1.75 6.51 -19.71
N ALA A 53 0.82 7.00 -18.88
CA ALA A 53 -0.59 7.09 -19.24
C ALA A 53 -0.83 8.01 -20.47
N LEU A 54 -0.14 9.14 -20.54
CA LEU A 54 -0.26 10.09 -21.64
C LEU A 54 0.43 9.61 -22.92
N PHE A 55 1.67 9.12 -22.83
CA PHE A 55 2.49 8.83 -24.00
C PHE A 55 2.35 7.40 -24.52
N VAL A 56 2.21 6.42 -23.64
CA VAL A 56 2.15 4.99 -24.03
C VAL A 56 0.71 4.57 -24.26
N TYR A 57 -0.16 4.81 -23.28
CA TYR A 57 -1.58 4.41 -23.36
C TYR A 57 -2.46 5.44 -24.10
N LYS A 58 -1.89 6.59 -24.47
CA LYS A 58 -2.59 7.67 -25.21
C LYS A 58 -3.91 8.07 -24.56
N MET A 59 -3.95 8.05 -23.23
CA MET A 59 -5.14 8.36 -22.46
C MET A 59 -5.44 9.87 -22.53
N PRO A 60 -6.70 10.30 -22.72
CA PRO A 60 -7.05 11.71 -22.73
C PRO A 60 -6.63 12.41 -21.43
N ALA A 61 -6.02 13.60 -21.53
CA ALA A 61 -5.51 14.34 -20.37
C ALA A 61 -6.60 14.61 -19.29
N GLN A 62 -7.85 14.82 -19.73
CA GLN A 62 -8.99 14.96 -18.83
C GLN A 62 -9.18 13.70 -17.95
N MET A 63 -9.08 12.51 -18.53
CA MET A 63 -9.23 11.26 -17.78
C MET A 63 -8.02 10.98 -16.89
N VAL A 64 -6.80 11.30 -17.35
CA VAL A 64 -5.59 11.18 -16.50
C VAL A 64 -5.73 12.05 -15.24
N SER A 65 -6.17 13.30 -15.38
CA SER A 65 -6.43 14.17 -14.23
C SER A 65 -7.54 13.63 -13.33
N ALA A 66 -8.64 13.11 -13.90
CA ALA A 66 -9.73 12.52 -13.14
C ALA A 66 -9.27 11.30 -12.33
N SER A 67 -8.47 10.40 -12.94
CA SER A 67 -7.88 9.25 -12.26
C SER A 67 -6.92 9.65 -11.15
N PHE A 68 -6.12 10.70 -11.36
CA PHE A 68 -5.25 11.26 -10.31
C PHE A 68 -6.07 11.74 -9.11
N PHE A 69 -7.09 12.57 -9.32
CA PHE A 69 -7.93 13.07 -8.22
C PHE A 69 -8.70 11.94 -7.55
N TYR A 70 -9.21 10.97 -8.32
CA TYR A 70 -9.88 9.80 -7.78
C TYR A 70 -8.95 9.01 -6.85
N GLY A 71 -7.73 8.71 -7.29
CA GLY A 71 -6.73 8.02 -6.47
C GLY A 71 -6.35 8.82 -5.22
N PHE A 72 -6.19 10.14 -5.35
CA PHE A 72 -5.90 11.03 -4.21
C PHE A 72 -7.02 11.03 -3.17
N LEU A 73 -8.28 11.21 -3.60
CA LEU A 73 -9.44 11.19 -2.72
C LEU A 73 -9.64 9.81 -2.08
N TYR A 74 -9.37 8.73 -2.82
CA TYR A 74 -9.39 7.37 -2.28
C TYR A 74 -8.27 7.16 -1.23
N GLY A 75 -7.08 7.71 -1.45
CA GLY A 75 -6.01 7.73 -0.44
C GLY A 75 -6.41 8.50 0.82
N LEU A 76 -7.04 9.65 0.64
CA LEU A 76 -7.35 10.56 1.74
C LEU A 76 -8.59 10.14 2.53
N TRP A 77 -9.58 9.54 1.88
CA TRP A 77 -10.85 9.19 2.53
C TRP A 77 -10.80 7.80 3.18
N PRO A 78 -10.97 6.66 2.47
CA PRO A 78 -10.98 5.36 3.13
C PRO A 78 -9.64 5.00 3.78
N ILE A 79 -8.51 5.24 3.11
CA ILE A 79 -7.22 4.76 3.61
C ILE A 79 -6.74 5.56 4.82
N ALA A 80 -6.79 6.90 4.76
CA ALA A 80 -6.37 7.72 5.90
C ALA A 80 -7.30 7.52 7.11
N TRP A 81 -8.61 7.34 6.90
CA TRP A 81 -9.55 7.10 7.99
C TRP A 81 -9.26 5.80 8.74
N ILE A 82 -8.89 4.72 8.02
CA ILE A 82 -8.46 3.46 8.64
C ILE A 82 -7.22 3.68 9.53
N VAL A 83 -6.23 4.41 9.05
CA VAL A 83 -5.00 4.70 9.82
C VAL A 83 -5.31 5.54 11.05
N ILE A 84 -6.16 6.57 10.92
CA ILE A 84 -6.59 7.41 12.05
C ILE A 84 -7.32 6.58 13.10
N ALA A 85 -8.29 5.75 12.69
CA ALA A 85 -9.03 4.89 13.59
C ALA A 85 -8.12 3.88 14.31
N ALA A 86 -7.14 3.30 13.60
CA ALA A 86 -6.16 2.38 14.18
C ALA A 86 -5.26 3.08 15.21
N ILE A 87 -4.75 4.27 14.92
CA ILE A 87 -3.94 5.06 15.87
C ILE A 87 -4.78 5.49 17.07
N PHE A 88 -6.04 5.87 16.86
CA PHE A 88 -6.96 6.21 17.94
C PHE A 88 -7.20 5.02 18.86
N LEU A 89 -7.51 3.85 18.30
CA LEU A 89 -7.71 2.62 19.06
C LEU A 89 -6.45 2.22 19.83
N TYR A 90 -5.28 2.31 19.18
CA TYR A 90 -3.99 2.08 19.83
C TYR A 90 -3.79 3.00 21.05
N ASN A 91 -3.96 4.32 20.86
CA ASN A 91 -3.82 5.29 21.95
C ASN A 91 -4.84 5.07 23.07
N LEU A 92 -6.06 4.66 22.73
CA LEU A 92 -7.09 4.30 23.71
C LEU A 92 -6.69 3.06 24.51
N SER A 93 -6.19 2.01 23.86
CA SER A 93 -5.72 0.77 24.51
C SER A 93 -4.51 1.03 25.43
N VAL A 94 -3.60 1.92 25.04
CA VAL A 94 -2.46 2.31 25.87
C VAL A 94 -2.93 3.13 27.08
N LYS A 95 -3.79 4.13 26.86
CA LYS A 95 -4.28 5.02 27.95
C LYS A 95 -5.18 4.30 28.95
N SER A 96 -5.91 3.29 28.52
CA SER A 96 -6.78 2.47 29.37
C SER A 96 -6.04 1.40 30.18
N GLY A 97 -4.74 1.20 29.95
CA GLY A 97 -3.92 0.20 30.65
C GLY A 97 -4.15 -1.25 30.19
N TYR A 98 -5.16 -1.51 29.33
CA TYR A 98 -5.43 -2.83 28.77
C TYR A 98 -4.26 -3.37 27.94
N PHE A 99 -3.41 -2.49 27.40
CA PHE A 99 -2.20 -2.91 26.69
C PHE A 99 -1.23 -3.71 27.57
N GLU A 100 -1.05 -3.30 28.83
CA GLU A 100 -0.15 -4.01 29.75
C GLU A 100 -0.74 -5.36 30.18
N ILE A 101 -2.06 -5.40 30.41
CA ILE A 101 -2.79 -6.63 30.73
C ILE A 101 -2.70 -7.64 29.56
N LEU A 102 -2.84 -7.17 28.32
CA LEU A 102 -2.66 -7.98 27.11
C LEU A 102 -1.24 -8.55 27.02
N LYS A 103 -0.23 -7.73 27.28
CA LYS A 103 1.18 -8.15 27.27
C LYS A 103 1.45 -9.21 28.34
N GLU A 104 0.98 -9.02 29.57
CA GLU A 104 1.13 -10.03 30.63
C GLU A 104 0.39 -11.34 30.30
N SER A 105 -0.82 -11.25 29.75
CA SER A 105 -1.59 -12.42 29.31
C SER A 105 -0.86 -13.23 28.24
N ILE A 106 -0.13 -12.56 27.33
CA ILE A 106 0.66 -13.22 26.31
C ILE A 106 1.93 -13.85 26.91
N LEU A 107 2.61 -13.15 27.83
CA LEU A 107 3.83 -13.65 28.48
C LEU A 107 3.59 -14.84 29.41
N THR A 108 2.38 -14.98 29.97
CA THR A 108 2.03 -16.14 30.80
C THR A 108 1.83 -17.44 30.01
N LEU A 109 1.59 -17.37 28.69
CA LEU A 109 1.41 -18.57 27.86
C LEU A 109 2.69 -19.37 27.71
N THR A 110 3.84 -18.71 27.55
CA THR A 110 5.13 -19.39 27.36
C THR A 110 6.29 -18.44 27.72
N PRO A 111 7.26 -18.90 28.54
CA PRO A 111 8.44 -18.10 28.88
C PRO A 111 9.48 -18.03 27.76
N ASP A 112 9.41 -18.90 26.74
CA ASP A 112 10.31 -18.90 25.59
C ASP A 112 9.82 -17.91 24.50
N HIS A 113 10.59 -16.84 24.27
CA HIS A 113 10.31 -15.84 23.24
C HIS A 113 10.24 -16.40 21.82
N ARG A 114 10.93 -17.51 21.51
CA ARG A 114 10.92 -18.10 20.17
C ARG A 114 9.54 -18.66 19.83
N ILE A 115 8.97 -19.41 20.76
CA ILE A 115 7.63 -19.98 20.63
C ILE A 115 6.60 -18.85 20.57
N LEU A 116 6.80 -17.79 21.37
CA LEU A 116 5.91 -16.63 21.37
C LEU A 116 5.89 -15.90 20.02
N VAL A 117 7.05 -15.69 19.39
CA VAL A 117 7.13 -15.07 18.06
C VAL A 117 6.43 -15.94 17.01
N ILE A 118 6.59 -17.27 17.08
CA ILE A 118 5.89 -18.20 16.18
C ILE A 118 4.37 -18.13 16.39
N LEU A 119 3.90 -18.10 17.64
CA LEU A 119 2.48 -18.00 17.97
C LEU A 119 1.86 -16.69 17.48
N ILE A 120 2.52 -15.55 17.74
CA ILE A 120 2.07 -14.23 17.26
C ILE A 120 2.05 -14.22 15.73
N GLY A 121 3.10 -14.75 15.08
CA GLY A 121 3.17 -14.87 13.63
C GLY A 121 2.05 -15.73 13.05
N PHE A 122 1.74 -16.87 13.67
CA PHE A 122 0.64 -17.75 13.28
C PHE A 122 -0.72 -17.06 13.41
N CYS A 123 -1.02 -16.46 14.57
CA CYS A 123 -2.28 -15.74 14.79
C CYS A 123 -2.44 -14.55 13.83
N PHE A 124 -1.36 -13.80 13.57
CA PHE A 124 -1.39 -12.69 12.63
C PHE A 124 -1.57 -13.18 11.19
N GLY A 125 -0.92 -14.29 10.81
CA GLY A 125 -1.11 -14.95 9.52
C GLY A 125 -2.56 -15.39 9.29
N SER A 126 -3.15 -16.09 10.26
CA SER A 126 -4.56 -16.51 10.20
C SER A 126 -5.53 -15.31 10.18
N PHE A 127 -5.21 -14.21 10.86
CA PHE A 127 -5.99 -12.98 10.79
C PHE A 127 -5.95 -12.34 9.39
N LEU A 128 -4.77 -12.28 8.75
CA LEU A 128 -4.64 -11.75 7.40
C LEU A 128 -5.40 -12.60 6.38
N GLU A 129 -5.35 -13.93 6.48
CA GLU A 129 -6.15 -14.83 5.62
C GLU A 129 -7.66 -14.64 5.78
N GLY A 130 -8.13 -14.26 6.98
CA GLY A 130 -9.55 -13.98 7.22
C GLY A 130 -10.02 -12.58 6.80
N ALA A 131 -9.10 -11.65 6.54
CA ALA A 131 -9.39 -10.25 6.21
C ALA A 131 -9.32 -9.94 4.70
N ILE A 132 -8.81 -10.87 3.90
CA ILE A 132 -8.65 -10.77 2.43
C ILE A 132 -9.75 -11.61 1.77
#